data_AF-A0A059WYD7-F1
#
_entry.id   AF-A0A059WYD7-F1
#
_cell.length_a   1.000
_cell.length_b   1.000
_cell.length_c   1.000
_cell.angle_alpha   90.00
_cell.angle_beta   90.00
_cell.angle_gamma   90.00
#
_symmetry.space_group_name_H-M   'P 1'
#
loop_
_entity.id
_entity.type
_entity.pdbx_description
1 polymer ?
#
loop_
_entity_poly.entity_id
_entity_poly.type
_entity_poly.pdbx_seq_one_letter_code
_entity_poly.pdbx_strand_id
1 'polypeptide(L)'
;MLKDGTTVNVILYKSEPGILDKIKAANAVSAHLAAKGFPVRHTVDSRITKMTNGSHEKYAAVYTYLDGHTIPWEEYNQDHIKALGMTMSNMHAALADCDYLLPDVADEYLAIVARTRAYFADAPVQRALADKLLLAIKPEVFDGFEQLLVGSKLLPGKQPLH
;
A
#
# COMPACT_ATOMS: atom_id res chain seq x y z
N MET A 1 -12.22 -0.89 -22.48
CA MET A 1 -12.90 -2.09 -22.96
C MET A 1 -12.02 -2.74 -24.02
N LEU A 2 -11.75 -4.03 -23.89
CA LEU A 2 -10.98 -4.82 -24.86
C LEU A 2 -11.86 -5.20 -26.06
N LYS A 3 -11.26 -5.79 -27.11
CA LYS A 3 -11.97 -6.15 -28.35
C LYS A 3 -13.06 -7.21 -28.15
N ASP A 4 -12.94 -8.03 -27.11
CA ASP A 4 -13.89 -9.06 -26.68
C ASP A 4 -15.01 -8.51 -25.78
N GLY A 5 -15.04 -7.20 -25.52
CA GLY A 5 -16.02 -6.57 -24.64
C GLY A 5 -15.63 -6.58 -23.16
N THR A 6 -14.48 -7.17 -22.78
CA THR A 6 -14.04 -7.18 -21.38
C THR A 6 -13.68 -5.76 -20.90
N THR A 7 -14.23 -5.36 -19.76
CA THR A 7 -13.86 -4.11 -19.08
C THR A 7 -12.58 -4.31 -18.28
N VAL A 8 -11.63 -3.41 -18.48
CA VAL A 8 -10.33 -3.42 -17.82
C VAL A 8 -10.00 -2.02 -17.31
N ASN A 9 -9.19 -1.97 -16.26
CA ASN A 9 -8.68 -0.74 -15.67
C ASN A 9 -7.20 -0.57 -16.01
N VAL A 10 -6.80 0.65 -16.37
CA VAL A 10 -5.38 1.02 -16.45
C VAL A 10 -5.02 1.74 -15.17
N ILE A 11 -4.05 1.21 -14.43
CA ILE A 11 -3.54 1.84 -13.21
C ILE A 11 -2.19 2.48 -13.51
N LEU A 12 -2.09 3.78 -13.26
CA LEU A 12 -0.85 4.55 -13.30
C LEU A 12 -0.28 4.65 -11.88
N TYR A 13 0.96 4.21 -11.67
CA TYR A 13 1.55 4.21 -10.34
C TYR A 13 2.20 5.55 -9.98
N LYS A 14 2.22 5.84 -8.67
CA LYS A 14 3.03 6.92 -8.11
C LYS A 14 4.53 6.69 -8.40
N SER A 15 5.31 7.75 -8.37
CA SER A 15 6.77 7.65 -8.51
C SER A 15 7.36 7.55 -7.11
N GLU A 16 8.00 6.43 -6.80
CA GLU A 16 8.70 6.21 -5.53
C GLU A 16 9.91 5.29 -5.73
N PRO A 17 10.91 5.34 -4.83
CA PRO A 17 12.05 4.43 -4.88
C PRO A 17 11.59 2.96 -4.86
N GLY A 18 12.18 2.13 -5.72
CA GLY A 18 11.86 0.71 -5.81
C GLY A 18 10.43 0.40 -6.29
N ILE A 19 9.70 1.37 -6.87
CA ILE A 19 8.29 1.19 -7.25
C ILE A 19 8.06 -0.04 -8.14
N LEU A 20 8.97 -0.35 -9.06
CA LEU A 20 8.80 -1.49 -9.97
C LEU A 20 8.71 -2.82 -9.22
N ASP A 21 9.54 -3.02 -8.20
CA ASP A 21 9.53 -4.25 -7.41
C ASP A 21 8.28 -4.31 -6.52
N LYS A 22 7.84 -3.17 -5.99
CA LYS A 22 6.56 -3.07 -5.27
C LYS A 22 5.36 -3.42 -6.15
N ILE A 23 5.36 -2.96 -7.41
CA ILE A 23 4.31 -3.32 -8.38
C ILE A 23 4.32 -4.82 -8.63
N LYS A 24 5.49 -5.41 -8.88
CA LYS A 24 5.61 -6.86 -9.12
C LYS A 24 5.13 -7.68 -7.92
N ALA A 25 5.53 -7.30 -6.70
CA ALA A 25 5.09 -7.96 -5.47
C ALA A 25 3.56 -7.88 -5.31
N ALA A 26 2.97 -6.71 -5.50
CA ALA A 26 1.50 -6.53 -5.42
C ALA A 26 0.76 -7.34 -6.50
N ASN A 27 1.31 -7.42 -7.72
CA ASN A 27 0.75 -8.23 -8.80
C ASN A 27 0.81 -9.73 -8.46
N ALA A 28 1.91 -10.19 -7.86
CA ALA A 28 2.07 -11.57 -7.45
C ALA A 28 1.06 -11.97 -6.35
N VAL A 29 0.90 -11.13 -5.32
CA VAL A 29 -0.08 -11.34 -4.25
C VAL A 29 -1.51 -11.39 -4.80
N SER A 30 -1.88 -10.43 -5.65
CA SER A 30 -3.22 -10.40 -6.24
C SER A 30 -3.48 -11.57 -7.19
N ALA A 31 -2.49 -11.99 -7.98
CA ALA A 31 -2.60 -13.18 -8.82
C ALA A 31 -2.78 -14.46 -7.99
N HIS A 32 -2.07 -14.59 -6.86
CA HIS A 32 -2.22 -15.72 -5.94
C HIS A 32 -3.63 -15.79 -5.34
N LEU A 33 -4.13 -14.66 -4.85
CA LEU A 33 -5.50 -14.56 -4.34
C LEU A 33 -6.55 -14.87 -5.41
N ALA A 34 -6.37 -14.33 -6.62
CA ALA A 34 -7.26 -14.62 -7.75
C ALA A 34 -7.26 -16.11 -8.12
N ALA A 35 -6.09 -16.78 -8.11
CA ALA A 35 -5.99 -18.22 -8.33
C ALA A 35 -6.71 -19.05 -7.25
N LYS A 36 -6.86 -18.50 -6.04
CA LYS A 36 -7.65 -19.08 -4.94
C LYS A 36 -9.13 -18.67 -4.97
N GLY A 37 -9.58 -17.98 -6.03
CA GLY A 37 -10.97 -17.60 -6.23
C GLY A 37 -11.42 -16.34 -5.47
N PHE A 38 -10.49 -15.56 -4.92
CA PHE A 38 -10.84 -14.31 -4.25
C PHE A 38 -11.28 -13.24 -5.27
N PRO A 39 -12.27 -12.40 -4.93
CA PRO A 39 -12.71 -11.29 -5.78
C PRO A 39 -11.74 -10.12 -5.67
N VAL A 40 -10.55 -10.27 -6.24
CA VAL A 40 -9.51 -9.25 -6.27
C VAL A 40 -9.22 -8.79 -7.69
N ARG A 41 -8.89 -7.50 -7.84
CA ARG A 41 -8.27 -7.02 -9.07
C ARG A 41 -6.93 -7.74 -9.25
N HIS A 42 -6.65 -8.18 -10.46
CA HIS A 42 -5.38 -8.79 -10.82
C HIS A 42 -5.00 -8.38 -12.24
N THR A 43 -3.73 -8.49 -12.59
CA THR A 43 -3.25 -8.07 -13.90
C THR A 43 -3.81 -8.96 -15.01
N VAL A 44 -4.32 -8.33 -16.07
CA VAL A 44 -4.76 -9.02 -17.30
C VAL A 44 -3.56 -9.41 -18.16
N ASP A 45 -2.47 -8.66 -18.04
CA ASP A 45 -1.22 -8.85 -18.77
C ASP A 45 -0.04 -8.68 -17.80
N SER A 46 0.97 -9.54 -17.90
CA SER A 46 2.14 -9.51 -17.01
C SER A 46 3.08 -8.33 -17.29
N ARG A 47 2.92 -7.64 -18.42
CA ARG A 47 3.75 -6.49 -18.79
C ARG A 47 3.41 -5.27 -17.94
N ILE A 48 4.47 -4.66 -17.42
CA ILE A 48 4.41 -3.34 -16.77
C ILE A 48 5.00 -2.34 -17.77
N THR A 49 4.18 -1.39 -18.22
CA THR A 49 4.60 -0.38 -19.18
C THR A 49 5.32 0.75 -18.45
N LYS A 50 6.56 1.02 -18.84
CA LYS A 50 7.30 2.21 -18.42
C LYS A 50 6.98 3.36 -19.37
N MET A 51 6.56 4.49 -18.81
CA MET A 51 6.29 5.74 -19.51
C MET A 51 7.31 6.78 -19.06
N THR A 52 7.91 7.48 -20.02
CA THR A 52 8.93 8.51 -19.76
C THR A 52 8.48 9.84 -20.34
N ASN A 53 8.58 10.91 -19.55
CA ASN A 53 8.40 12.29 -20.01
C ASN A 53 9.55 13.14 -19.46
N GLY A 54 10.55 13.40 -20.30
CA GLY A 54 11.80 14.05 -19.87
C GLY A 54 12.50 13.23 -18.78
N SER A 55 12.75 13.85 -17.63
CA SER A 55 13.34 13.21 -16.44
C SER A 55 12.33 12.43 -15.59
N HIS A 56 11.04 12.45 -15.93
CA HIS A 56 10.01 11.78 -15.14
C HIS A 56 9.72 10.39 -15.68
N GLU A 57 9.81 9.40 -14.80
CA GLU A 57 9.42 8.02 -15.08
C GLU A 57 8.15 7.65 -14.32
N LYS A 58 7.24 6.98 -15.03
CA LYS A 58 6.00 6.41 -14.51
C LYS A 58 5.87 4.97 -14.99
N TYR A 59 5.17 4.16 -14.21
CA TYR A 59 4.81 2.81 -14.58
C TYR A 59 3.29 2.71 -14.68
N ALA A 60 2.81 1.82 -15.54
CA ALA A 60 1.40 1.48 -15.67
C ALA A 60 1.20 -0.02 -15.91
N ALA A 61 0.08 -0.55 -15.45
CA ALA A 61 -0.35 -1.92 -15.74
C ALA A 61 -1.86 -2.00 -15.95
N VAL A 62 -2.31 -3.08 -16.60
CA VAL A 62 -3.72 -3.32 -16.94
C VAL A 62 -4.28 -4.39 -16.01
N TYR A 63 -5.43 -4.10 -15.41
CA TYR A 63 -6.10 -4.94 -14.43
C TYR A 63 -7.51 -5.29 -14.85
N THR A 64 -8.02 -6.39 -14.30
CA THR A 64 -9.44 -6.70 -14.34
C THR A 64 -10.25 -5.60 -13.64
N TYR A 65 -11.45 -5.34 -14.17
CA TYR A 65 -12.43 -4.54 -13.45
C TYR A 65 -13.01 -5.38 -12.32
N LEU A 66 -13.05 -4.84 -11.10
CA LEU A 66 -13.72 -5.48 -9.98
C LEU A 66 -15.11 -4.86 -9.86
N ASP A 67 -16.13 -5.68 -10.06
CA ASP A 67 -17.52 -5.26 -9.95
C ASP A 67 -17.87 -4.86 -8.52
N GLY A 68 -18.68 -3.81 -8.40
CA GLY A 68 -19.08 -3.26 -7.12
C GLY A 68 -19.01 -1.74 -7.12
N HIS A 69 -19.32 -1.17 -5.96
CA HIS A 69 -19.22 0.26 -5.71
C HIS A 69 -18.72 0.47 -4.29
N THR A 70 -18.10 1.63 -4.05
CA THR A 70 -17.74 2.04 -2.70
C THR A 70 -19.02 2.25 -1.90
N ILE A 71 -19.14 1.56 -0.77
CA ILE A 71 -20.24 1.76 0.17
C ILE A 71 -20.10 3.17 0.76
N PRO A 72 -21.11 4.05 0.63
CA PRO A 72 -21.11 5.36 1.28
C PRO A 72 -20.96 5.24 2.80
N TRP A 73 -20.36 6.24 3.44
CA TRP A 73 -20.09 6.21 4.87
C TRP A 73 -21.39 6.10 5.70
N GLU A 74 -22.45 6.74 5.22
CA GLU A 74 -23.78 6.77 5.83
C GLU A 74 -24.49 5.40 5.77
N GLU A 75 -24.07 4.53 4.85
CA GLU A 75 -24.64 3.20 4.64
C GLU A 75 -23.83 2.09 5.34
N TYR A 76 -22.72 2.45 6.01
CA TYR A 76 -21.92 1.49 6.76
C TYR A 76 -22.69 0.96 7.97
N ASN A 77 -22.81 -0.36 8.07
CA ASN A 77 -23.50 -1.02 9.16
C ASN A 77 -22.64 -2.14 9.76
N GLN A 78 -23.14 -2.76 10.82
CA GLN A 78 -22.43 -3.82 11.53
C GLN A 78 -22.16 -5.06 10.65
N ASP A 79 -23.04 -5.36 9.70
CA ASP A 79 -22.87 -6.52 8.82
C ASP A 79 -21.76 -6.28 7.79
N HIS A 80 -21.60 -5.04 7.30
CA HIS A 80 -20.44 -4.67 6.49
C HIS A 80 -19.12 -4.86 7.25
N ILE A 81 -19.08 -4.48 8.53
CA ILE A 81 -17.89 -4.66 9.38
C ILE A 81 -17.60 -6.14 9.61
N LYS A 82 -18.62 -6.96 9.89
CA LYS A 82 -18.47 -8.42 10.04
C LYS A 82 -17.98 -9.06 8.73
N ALA A 83 -18.55 -8.66 7.60
CA ALA A 83 -18.16 -9.15 6.28
C ALA A 83 -16.72 -8.77 5.94
N LEU A 84 -16.30 -7.53 6.24
CA LEU A 84 -14.93 -7.08 6.09
C LEU A 84 -13.97 -7.92 6.95
N GLY A 85 -14.27 -8.09 8.25
CA GLY A 85 -13.43 -8.90 9.15
C GLY A 85 -13.30 -10.35 8.70
N MET A 86 -14.40 -10.96 8.27
CA MET A 86 -14.39 -12.32 7.69
C MET A 86 -13.55 -12.38 6.41
N THR A 87 -13.72 -11.42 5.50
CA THR A 87 -12.97 -11.37 4.24
C THR A 87 -11.48 -11.21 4.48
N MET A 88 -11.07 -10.34 5.39
CA MET A 88 -9.66 -10.16 5.78
C MET A 88 -9.08 -11.43 6.40
N SER A 89 -9.82 -12.08 7.32
CA SER A 89 -9.39 -13.35 7.92
C SER A 89 -9.15 -14.44 6.87
N ASN A 90 -10.11 -14.61 5.95
CA ASN A 90 -10.00 -15.57 4.85
C ASN A 90 -8.82 -15.23 3.92
N MET A 91 -8.61 -13.95 3.62
CA MET A 91 -7.49 -13.48 2.81
C MET A 91 -6.15 -13.81 3.45
N HIS A 92 -5.99 -13.56 4.76
CA HIS A 92 -4.77 -13.93 5.49
C HIS A 92 -4.52 -15.43 5.47
N ALA A 93 -5.56 -16.25 5.70
CA ALA A 93 -5.44 -17.69 5.61
C ALA A 93 -5.02 -18.16 4.20
N ALA A 94 -5.56 -17.52 3.16
CA ALA A 94 -5.22 -17.80 1.77
C ALA A 94 -3.79 -17.36 1.38
N LEU A 95 -3.19 -16.43 2.13
CA LEU A 95 -1.84 -15.93 1.91
C LEU A 95 -0.78 -16.62 2.78
N ALA A 96 -1.18 -17.52 3.69
CA ALA A 96 -0.25 -18.18 4.61
C ALA A 96 0.84 -19.02 3.93
N ASP A 97 0.60 -19.49 2.70
CA ASP A 97 1.53 -20.28 1.87
C ASP A 97 2.19 -19.45 0.75
N CYS A 98 2.00 -18.13 0.77
CA CYS A 98 2.42 -17.23 -0.28
C CYS A 98 3.91 -16.87 -0.09
N ASP A 99 4.79 -17.52 -0.85
CA ASP A 99 6.27 -17.40 -0.72
C ASP A 99 6.86 -16.26 -1.56
N TYR A 100 6.20 -15.10 -1.59
CA TYR A 100 6.77 -13.92 -2.25
C TYR A 100 7.64 -13.12 -1.29
N LEU A 101 8.72 -12.55 -1.84
CA LEU A 101 9.59 -11.60 -1.13
C LEU A 101 8.79 -10.32 -0.84
N LEU A 102 8.09 -10.31 0.29
CA LEU A 102 7.41 -9.11 0.78
C LEU A 102 8.45 -8.20 1.44
N PRO A 103 8.34 -6.87 1.25
CA PRO A 103 9.22 -5.92 1.93
C PRO A 103 9.03 -6.05 3.44
N ASP A 104 10.12 -5.88 4.19
CA ASP A 104 10.04 -5.77 5.64
C ASP A 104 9.25 -4.50 5.97
N VAL A 105 8.07 -4.67 6.57
CA VAL A 105 7.19 -3.58 6.96
C VAL A 105 7.92 -2.56 7.83
N ALA A 106 8.80 -3.01 8.72
CA ALA A 106 9.56 -2.11 9.55
C ALA A 106 10.48 -1.21 8.72
N ASP A 107 11.09 -1.74 7.65
CA ASP A 107 11.94 -0.94 6.75
C ASP A 107 11.13 0.11 5.98
N GLU A 108 9.93 -0.25 5.50
CA GLU A 108 9.03 0.69 4.84
C GLU A 108 8.59 1.82 5.79
N TYR A 109 8.20 1.48 7.03
CA TYR A 109 7.79 2.49 8.01
C TYR A 109 8.98 3.31 8.54
N LEU A 110 10.18 2.75 8.66
CA LEU A 110 11.37 3.52 9.02
C LEU A 110 11.66 4.61 7.97
N ALA A 111 11.53 4.28 6.69
CA ALA A 111 11.65 5.27 5.63
C ALA A 111 10.56 6.37 5.71
N ILE A 112 9.33 6.00 6.08
CA ILE A 112 8.23 6.97 6.30
C ILE A 112 8.51 7.86 7.51
N VAL A 113 8.96 7.30 8.63
CA VAL A 113 9.31 8.05 9.84
C VAL A 113 10.42 9.05 9.54
N ALA A 114 11.46 8.63 8.83
CA ALA A 114 12.56 9.52 8.42
C ALA A 114 12.06 10.69 7.55
N ARG A 115 11.23 10.42 6.54
CA ARG A 115 10.63 11.47 5.69
C ARG A 115 9.73 12.41 6.49
N THR A 116 8.94 11.88 7.41
CA THR A 116 8.02 12.65 8.25
C THR A 116 8.80 13.54 9.21
N ARG A 117 9.83 13.01 9.86
CA ARG A 117 10.77 13.78 10.70
C ARG A 117 11.38 14.93 9.92
N ALA A 118 11.89 14.68 8.72
CA ALA A 118 12.47 15.72 7.87
C ALA A 118 11.46 16.83 7.50
N TYR A 119 10.23 16.44 7.14
CA TYR A 119 9.16 17.40 6.83
C TYR A 119 8.79 18.29 8.02
N PHE A 120 8.62 17.71 9.22
CA PHE A 120 8.27 18.47 10.42
C PHE A 120 9.46 19.24 11.05
N ALA A 121 10.70 18.92 10.64
CA ALA A 121 11.88 19.72 10.98
C ALA A 121 12.04 20.97 10.09
N ASP A 122 11.31 21.06 8.97
CA ASP A 122 11.44 22.18 8.03
C ASP A 122 10.83 23.47 8.60
N ALA A 123 11.60 24.56 8.57
CA ALA A 123 11.24 25.81 9.26
C ALA A 123 9.94 26.45 8.74
N PRO A 124 9.65 26.48 7.42
CA PRO A 124 8.34 26.91 6.90
C PRO A 124 7.18 26.06 7.42
N VAL A 125 7.38 24.73 7.54
CA VAL A 125 6.35 23.81 8.06
C VAL A 125 6.10 24.09 9.54
N GLN A 126 7.16 24.21 10.35
CA GLN A 126 7.04 24.54 11.77
C GLN A 126 6.31 25.86 12.00
N ARG A 127 6.67 26.90 11.23
CA ARG A 127 5.99 28.20 11.30
C ARG A 127 4.52 28.07 10.94
N ALA A 128 4.18 27.36 9.87
CA ALA A 128 2.79 27.17 9.47
C ALA A 128 1.96 26.41 10.52
N LEU A 129 2.55 25.41 11.19
CA LEU A 129 1.89 24.69 12.27
C LEU A 129 1.63 25.58 13.49
N ALA A 130 2.62 26.39 13.88
CA ALA A 130 2.48 27.33 14.98
C ALA A 130 1.41 28.38 14.66
N ASP A 131 1.47 29.00 13.48
CA ASP A 131 0.60 30.13 13.13
C ASP A 131 -0.85 29.70 12.86
N LYS A 132 -1.06 28.52 12.25
CA LYS A 132 -2.40 28.09 11.80
C LYS A 132 -3.09 27.14 12.76
N LEU A 133 -2.32 26.26 13.40
CA LEU A 133 -2.85 25.18 14.24
C LEU A 133 -2.47 25.34 15.71
N LEU A 134 -1.65 26.33 16.07
CA LEU A 134 -1.12 26.53 17.42
C LEU A 134 -0.37 25.28 17.92
N LEU A 135 0.28 24.56 17.01
CA LEU A 135 1.01 23.33 17.31
C LEU A 135 2.51 23.52 17.15
N ALA A 136 3.28 22.96 18.08
CA ALA A 136 4.72 22.83 17.99
C ALA A 136 5.09 21.34 18.04
N ILE A 137 5.54 20.80 16.90
CA ILE A 137 5.98 19.40 16.81
C ILE A 137 7.49 19.37 16.91
N LYS A 138 7.96 18.64 17.92
CA LYS A 138 9.37 18.41 18.22
C LYS A 138 9.87 17.17 17.46
N PRO A 139 11.03 17.21 16.77
CA PRO A 139 11.54 16.05 16.04
C PRO A 139 11.72 14.80 16.90
N GLU A 140 11.92 14.96 18.20
CA GLU A 140 12.11 13.88 19.18
C GLU A 140 10.86 13.00 19.35
N VAL A 141 9.67 13.48 18.97
CA VAL A 141 8.45 12.64 18.92
C VAL A 141 8.63 11.44 18.00
N PHE A 142 9.48 11.55 16.97
CA PHE A 142 9.73 10.48 16.02
C PHE A 142 10.69 9.39 16.56
N ASP A 143 11.46 9.68 17.60
CA ASP A 143 12.42 8.73 18.17
C ASP A 143 11.71 7.50 18.75
N GLY A 144 10.57 7.68 19.41
CA GLY A 144 9.78 6.57 19.95
C GLY A 144 9.27 5.62 18.87
N PHE A 145 8.83 6.16 17.73
CA PHE A 145 8.39 5.35 16.60
C PHE A 145 9.56 4.59 15.95
N GLU A 146 10.70 5.25 15.80
CA GLU A 146 11.90 4.62 15.27
C GLU A 146 12.39 3.47 16.16
N GLN A 147 12.46 3.70 17.48
CA GLN A 147 12.83 2.67 18.45
C GLN A 147 11.87 1.48 18.41
N LEU A 148 10.56 1.71 18.30
CA LEU A 148 9.57 0.65 18.17
C LEU A 148 9.80 -0.20 16.91
N LEU A 149 10.05 0.44 15.77
CA LEU A 149 10.28 -0.26 14.50
C LEU A 149 11.60 -1.02 14.50
N VAL A 150 12.68 -0.44 15.03
CA VAL A 150 13.96 -1.14 15.18
C VAL A 150 13.82 -2.32 16.15
N GLY A 151 13.14 -2.11 17.27
CA GLY A 151 12.89 -3.15 18.27
C GLY A 151 12.06 -4.30 17.73
N SER A 152 11.04 -4.03 16.91
CA SER A 152 10.21 -5.08 16.30
C SER A 152 11.01 -5.97 15.35
N LYS A 153 12.05 -5.44 14.70
CA LYS A 153 12.99 -6.23 13.88
C LYS A 153 13.82 -7.21 14.70
N LEU A 154 13.92 -7.06 16.02
CA LEU A 154 14.68 -7.97 16.87
C LEU A 154 13.80 -9.07 17.49
N LEU A 155 12.48 -8.99 17.34
CA LEU A 155 11.57 -9.99 17.90
C LEU A 155 11.63 -11.32 17.13
N PRO A 156 11.55 -12.47 17.83
CA PRO A 156 11.45 -13.78 17.20
C PRO A 156 10.05 -14.00 16.60
N GLY A 157 9.93 -14.96 15.68
CA GLY A 157 8.62 -15.42 15.17
C GLY A 157 7.89 -14.42 14.28
N LYS A 158 8.63 -13.57 13.55
CA LYS A 158 8.04 -12.63 12.59
C LYS A 158 7.22 -13.36 11.53
N GLN A 159 6.09 -12.77 11.18
CA GLN A 159 5.24 -13.21 10.09
C GLN A 159 5.17 -12.11 9.03
N PRO A 160 5.10 -12.47 7.73
CA PRO A 160 4.83 -11.49 6.70
C PRO A 160 3.48 -10.81 6.97
N LEU A 161 3.44 -9.49 6.85
CA LEU A 161 2.18 -8.75 6.87
C LEU A 161 1.67 -8.69 5.42
N HIS A 162 0.54 -9.32 5.19
CA HIS A 162 -0.14 -9.36 3.90
C HIS A 162 -1.27 -8.34 3.82
#